data_AF-A0A420VV74-F1
#
_entry.id   AF-A0A420VV74-F1
#
_cell.length_a   1.000
_cell.length_b   1.000
_cell.length_c   1.000
_cell.angle_alpha   90.00
_cell.angle_beta   90.00
_cell.angle_gamma   90.00
#
_symmetry.space_group_name_H-M   'P 1'
#
loop_
_entity.id
_entity.type
_entity.pdbx_description
1 polymer ?
#
loop_
_entity_poly.entity_id
_entity_poly.type
_entity_poly.pdbx_seq_one_letter_code
_entity_poly.pdbx_strand_id
1 'polypeptide(L)'
;MEVIKRVANEVYFLLDPDKLWTRIDTIIGENFRAIKGCPFMLNETPLADASLVPFSNLNIDSKRMTFEAKVQKTDTFFEVDLSKNNAAPLIAEFIKKYNEDQLELSTEHFNSLQIKIEKKYLTIRIENIKEAGTNLDNKNWLIISFNRACNYVQIKEPAMPQKRFESIKSLMLDGLKLSVECNGRDVWAQENNSEEGYSYDWNLDVQPEFKDLITGLLNIGIQSQRRNYTG
;
A
#
# COMPACT_ATOMS: atom_id res chain seq x y z
N MET A 1 4.23 23.04 24.60
CA MET A 1 4.36 22.41 23.27
C MET A 1 5.31 21.24 23.41
N GLU A 2 4.80 20.02 23.27
CA GLU A 2 5.61 18.80 23.28
C GLU A 2 6.30 18.62 21.92
N VAL A 3 7.48 17.99 21.88
CA VAL A 3 8.19 17.69 20.62
C VAL A 3 8.38 16.17 20.50
N ILE A 4 7.78 15.57 19.47
CA ILE A 4 7.90 14.15 19.17
C ILE A 4 8.78 13.96 17.93
N LYS A 5 9.77 13.08 18.05
CA LYS A 5 10.65 12.71 16.93
C LYS A 5 10.38 11.28 16.49
N ARG A 6 10.23 11.08 15.19
CA ARG A 6 9.96 9.78 14.56
C ARG A 6 10.87 9.54 13.37
N VAL A 7 10.88 8.30 12.93
CA VAL A 7 11.65 7.83 11.78
C VAL A 7 10.75 6.96 10.94
N ALA A 8 10.62 7.28 9.65
CA ALA A 8 9.87 6.47 8.69
C ALA A 8 10.69 5.25 8.26
N ASN A 9 10.83 4.26 9.15
CA ASN A 9 11.52 2.99 8.84
C ASN A 9 10.65 2.06 7.99
N GLU A 10 9.34 2.18 8.15
CA GLU A 10 8.32 1.47 7.40
C GLU A 10 7.45 2.49 6.68
N VAL A 11 7.01 2.10 5.49
CA VAL A 11 5.97 2.77 4.72
C VAL A 11 4.81 1.80 4.57
N TYR A 12 3.62 2.25 4.96
CA TYR A 12 2.36 1.58 4.67
C TYR A 12 1.45 2.52 3.90
N PHE A 13 0.77 2.00 2.88
CA PHE A 13 -0.28 2.69 2.16
C PHE A 13 -1.40 1.69 1.88
N LEU A 14 -2.62 2.03 2.26
CA LEU A 14 -3.85 1.31 1.94
C LEU A 14 -4.78 2.30 1.26
N LEU A 15 -5.20 1.97 0.05
CA LEU A 15 -6.37 2.54 -0.61
C LEU A 15 -7.47 1.49 -0.54
N ASP A 16 -8.53 1.80 0.19
CA ASP A 16 -9.69 0.95 0.37
C ASP A 16 -10.91 1.67 -0.23
N PRO A 17 -11.15 1.52 -1.55
CA PRO A 17 -12.32 2.10 -2.18
C PRO A 17 -13.56 1.32 -1.74
N ASP A 18 -14.60 2.05 -1.33
CA ASP A 18 -15.92 1.50 -1.12
C ASP A 18 -16.95 2.51 -1.64
N LYS A 19 -18.12 2.03 -2.09
CA LYS A 19 -19.20 2.87 -2.63
C LYS A 19 -19.60 3.96 -1.65
N LEU A 20 -19.54 3.69 -0.35
CA LEU A 20 -19.97 4.58 0.70
C LEU A 20 -18.79 5.14 1.50
N TRP A 21 -17.70 4.38 1.63
CA TRP A 21 -16.59 4.72 2.54
C TRP A 21 -15.21 4.49 1.92
N THR A 22 -14.83 5.29 0.91
CA THR A 22 -13.43 5.28 0.45
C THR A 22 -12.53 5.80 1.56
N ARG A 23 -11.51 5.02 1.90
CA ARG A 23 -10.56 5.28 2.97
C ARG A 23 -9.13 5.12 2.47
N ILE A 24 -8.27 6.01 2.93
CA ILE A 24 -6.83 5.89 2.79
C ILE A 24 -6.20 5.80 4.17
N ASP A 25 -5.40 4.77 4.40
CA ASP A 25 -4.58 4.63 5.60
C ASP A 25 -3.10 4.67 5.18
N THR A 26 -2.28 5.45 5.88
CA THR A 26 -0.85 5.48 5.62
C THR A 26 -0.01 5.61 6.89
N ILE A 27 1.18 5.02 6.85
CA ILE A 27 2.16 5.07 7.95
C ILE A 27 3.48 5.53 7.36
N ILE A 28 3.97 6.67 7.85
CA ILE A 28 5.32 7.22 7.58
C ILE A 28 5.89 7.79 8.87
N GLY A 29 6.31 6.91 9.79
CA GLY A 29 6.75 7.30 11.14
C GLY A 29 5.62 7.74 12.08
N GLU A 30 4.53 8.27 11.52
CA GLU A 30 3.23 8.51 12.16
C GLU A 30 2.10 7.96 11.26
N ASN A 31 0.91 7.77 11.83
CA ASN A 31 -0.25 7.22 11.12
C ASN A 31 -1.16 8.35 10.64
N PHE A 32 -1.53 8.34 9.37
CA PHE A 32 -2.48 9.29 8.79
C PHE A 32 -3.63 8.56 8.13
N ARG A 33 -4.82 9.13 8.23
CA ARG A 33 -6.03 8.62 7.59
C ARG A 33 -6.75 9.74 6.86
N ALA A 34 -7.21 9.45 5.65
CA ALA A 34 -8.24 10.21 4.98
C ALA A 34 -9.46 9.31 4.78
N ILE A 35 -10.65 9.88 4.92
CA ILE A 35 -11.92 9.27 4.54
C ILE A 35 -12.60 10.20 3.54
N LYS A 36 -13.54 9.66 2.75
CA LYS A 36 -14.27 10.43 1.74
C LYS A 36 -14.75 11.79 2.29
N GLY A 37 -14.42 12.86 1.55
CA GLY A 37 -14.84 14.24 1.87
C GLY A 37 -14.12 14.88 3.06
N CYS A 38 -13.06 14.25 3.58
CA CYS A 38 -12.25 14.78 4.67
C CYS A 38 -10.78 14.91 4.27
N PRO A 39 -10.04 15.89 4.83
CA PRO A 39 -8.59 15.97 4.70
C PRO A 39 -7.93 14.76 5.39
N PHE A 40 -6.66 14.54 5.11
CA PHE A 40 -5.84 13.69 5.97
C PHE A 40 -5.82 14.27 7.39
N MET A 41 -6.00 13.38 8.36
CA MET A 41 -5.87 13.63 9.78
C MET A 41 -4.82 12.69 10.37
N LEU A 42 -4.17 13.12 11.46
CA LEU A 42 -3.30 12.25 12.25
C LEU A 42 -4.20 11.26 12.98
N ASN A 43 -3.85 9.97 12.92
CA ASN A 43 -4.55 8.92 13.64
C ASN A 43 -3.75 8.52 14.88
N GLU A 44 -4.22 8.92 16.06
CA GLU A 44 -3.53 8.65 17.34
C GLU A 44 -3.60 7.17 17.74
N THR A 45 -4.52 6.39 17.16
CA THR A 45 -4.73 4.99 17.51
C THR A 45 -4.45 4.07 16.31
N PRO A 46 -3.57 3.07 16.43
CA PRO A 46 -3.22 2.19 15.31
C PRO A 46 -4.31 1.15 14.94
N LEU A 47 -5.54 1.26 15.44
CA LEU A 47 -6.60 0.22 15.34
C LEU A 47 -7.99 0.79 15.03
N ALA A 48 -8.99 -0.11 14.99
CA ALA A 48 -10.37 0.11 14.47
C ALA A 48 -11.08 1.38 15.01
N ASP A 49 -10.84 1.76 16.26
CA ASP A 49 -11.34 3.00 16.86
C ASP A 49 -10.36 4.15 16.59
N ALA A 50 -10.33 4.65 15.36
CA ALA A 50 -9.44 5.73 14.97
C ALA A 50 -9.79 7.03 15.71
N SER A 51 -8.82 7.56 16.45
CA SER A 51 -8.87 8.91 17.02
C SER A 51 -8.19 9.86 16.04
N LEU A 52 -9.01 10.46 15.17
CA LEU A 52 -8.53 11.36 14.13
C LEU A 52 -8.44 12.79 14.67
N VAL A 53 -7.23 13.35 14.63
CA VAL A 53 -6.98 14.73 15.02
C VAL A 53 -6.48 15.53 13.81
N PRO A 54 -7.05 16.73 13.56
CA PRO A 54 -6.50 17.63 12.57
C PRO A 54 -5.05 17.98 12.90
N PHE A 55 -4.25 18.15 11.85
CA PHE A 55 -2.90 18.71 11.95
C PHE A 55 -2.78 19.95 11.05
N SER A 56 -1.84 20.82 11.39
CA SER A 56 -1.57 22.07 10.70
C SER A 56 -0.07 22.28 10.52
N ASN A 57 0.30 23.33 9.78
CA ASN A 57 1.69 23.74 9.57
C ASN A 57 2.57 22.60 9.01
N LEU A 58 1.98 21.78 8.13
CA LEU A 58 2.69 20.70 7.45
C LEU A 58 3.76 21.29 6.53
N ASN A 59 5.01 21.01 6.86
CA ASN A 59 6.16 21.35 6.04
C ASN A 59 6.95 20.08 5.71
N ILE A 60 7.44 20.00 4.48
CA ILE A 60 8.25 18.90 3.98
C ILE A 60 9.51 19.50 3.39
N ASP A 61 10.65 19.06 3.90
CA ASP A 61 11.94 19.25 3.27
C ASP A 61 12.44 17.91 2.68
N SER A 62 13.56 17.94 1.95
CA SER A 62 14.09 16.76 1.25
C SER A 62 14.24 15.48 2.10
N LYS A 63 14.28 15.57 3.43
CA LYS A 63 14.49 14.43 4.33
C LYS A 63 13.63 14.45 5.58
N ARG A 64 12.79 15.46 5.80
CA ARG A 64 12.01 15.62 7.02
C ARG A 64 10.62 16.15 6.73
N MET A 65 9.66 15.66 7.51
CA MET A 65 8.31 16.18 7.60
C MET A 65 8.10 16.75 8.99
N THR A 66 7.51 17.94 9.09
CA THR A 66 7.14 18.56 10.35
C THR A 66 5.70 19.03 10.31
N PHE A 67 4.99 18.92 11.42
CA PHE A 67 3.61 19.39 11.55
C PHE A 67 3.23 19.56 13.03
N GLU A 68 2.12 20.24 13.26
CA GLU A 68 1.55 20.45 14.59
C GLU A 68 0.19 19.77 14.69
N ALA A 69 -0.10 19.14 15.83
CA ALA A 69 -1.40 18.56 16.11
C ALA A 69 -1.71 18.63 17.62
N LYS A 70 -2.99 18.54 17.97
CA LYS A 70 -3.44 18.51 19.36
C LYS A 70 -3.72 17.08 19.81
N VAL A 71 -2.71 16.41 20.34
CA VAL A 71 -2.76 15.01 20.76
C VAL A 71 -3.12 14.92 22.24
N GLN A 72 -4.16 14.16 22.59
CA GLN A 72 -4.65 14.03 23.98
C GLN A 72 -4.79 15.40 24.70
N LYS A 73 -5.29 16.42 23.99
CA LYS A 73 -5.44 17.82 24.46
C LYS A 73 -4.13 18.60 24.66
N THR A 74 -2.98 18.05 24.30
CA THR A 74 -1.66 18.70 24.36
C THR A 74 -1.25 19.17 22.96
N ASP A 75 -0.75 20.40 22.85
CA ASP A 75 -0.19 20.89 21.60
C ASP A 75 1.19 20.24 21.38
N THR A 76 1.30 19.49 20.27
CA THR A 76 2.45 18.65 19.96
C THR A 76 3.01 19.00 18.59
N PHE A 77 4.32 19.22 18.54
CA PHE A 77 5.09 19.40 17.31
C PHE A 77 5.77 18.08 16.95
N PHE A 78 5.57 17.63 15.72
CA PHE A 78 6.14 16.39 15.20
C PHE A 78 7.30 16.67 14.26
N GLU A 79 8.37 15.90 14.39
CA GLU A 79 9.48 15.81 13.45
C GLU A 79 9.65 14.37 12.99
N VAL A 80 9.43 14.11 11.71
CA VAL A 80 9.57 12.78 11.11
C VAL A 80 10.77 12.78 10.17
N ASP A 81 11.78 11.95 10.44
CA ASP A 81 12.88 11.65 9.53
C ASP A 81 12.41 10.69 8.42
N LEU A 82 12.34 11.20 7.19
CA LEU A 82 11.92 10.47 6.00
C LEU A 82 13.09 9.76 5.29
N SER A 83 14.34 10.02 5.71
CA SER A 83 15.54 9.58 4.97
C SER A 83 15.80 8.07 5.01
N LYS A 84 15.10 7.32 5.88
CA LYS A 84 15.29 5.88 6.03
C LYS A 84 14.52 5.04 5.03
N ASN A 85 13.49 5.58 4.41
CA ASN A 85 12.68 4.88 3.43
C ASN A 85 12.37 5.80 2.24
N ASN A 86 12.86 5.42 1.06
CA ASN A 86 12.72 6.23 -0.16
C ASN A 86 11.27 6.46 -0.59
N ALA A 87 10.32 5.64 -0.11
CA ALA A 87 8.90 5.82 -0.37
C ALA A 87 8.24 6.84 0.59
N ALA A 88 8.84 7.14 1.73
CA ALA A 88 8.23 8.03 2.73
C ALA A 88 8.05 9.48 2.24
N PRO A 89 9.01 10.10 1.52
CA PRO A 89 8.80 11.42 0.92
C PRO A 89 7.62 11.46 -0.06
N LEU A 90 7.44 10.40 -0.85
CA LEU A 90 6.36 10.34 -1.84
C LEU A 90 4.97 10.40 -1.18
N ILE A 91 4.80 9.70 -0.06
CA ILE A 91 3.56 9.74 0.73
C ILE A 91 3.39 11.09 1.43
N ALA A 92 4.46 11.64 2.01
CA ALA A 92 4.38 12.94 2.68
C ALA A 92 3.91 14.03 1.71
N GLU A 93 4.50 14.10 0.52
CA GLU A 93 4.11 15.04 -0.53
C GLU A 93 2.68 14.81 -1.00
N PHE A 94 2.25 13.54 -1.10
CA PHE A 94 0.87 13.22 -1.41
C PHE A 94 -0.11 13.72 -0.34
N ILE A 95 0.18 13.51 0.95
CA ILE A 95 -0.66 14.01 2.06
C ILE A 95 -0.77 15.54 2.00
N LYS A 96 0.36 16.23 1.78
CA LYS A 96 0.40 17.68 1.65
C LYS A 96 -0.47 18.15 0.49
N LYS A 97 -0.24 17.61 -0.71
CA LYS A 97 -1.01 17.94 -1.91
C LYS A 97 -2.50 17.63 -1.73
N TYR A 98 -2.84 16.50 -1.14
CA TYR A 98 -4.23 16.12 -0.89
C TYR A 98 -4.96 17.15 -0.01
N ASN A 99 -4.29 17.63 1.04
CA ASN A 99 -4.86 18.63 1.95
C ASN A 99 -4.90 20.04 1.33
N GLU A 100 -3.86 20.44 0.58
CA GLU A 100 -3.76 21.75 -0.07
C GLU A 100 -4.73 21.89 -1.25
N ASP A 101 -4.79 20.87 -2.13
CA ASP A 101 -5.65 20.85 -3.31
C ASP A 101 -7.09 20.41 -2.97
N GLN A 102 -7.36 20.02 -1.72
CA GLN A 102 -8.66 19.48 -1.27
C GLN A 102 -9.16 18.35 -2.18
N LEU A 103 -8.28 17.40 -2.51
CA LEU A 103 -8.60 16.31 -3.42
C LEU A 103 -9.82 15.52 -2.90
N GLU A 104 -10.81 15.32 -3.76
CA GLU A 104 -11.98 14.53 -3.43
C GLU A 104 -11.79 13.06 -3.82
N LEU A 105 -12.10 12.15 -2.91
CA LEU A 105 -12.08 10.71 -3.17
C LEU A 105 -13.28 10.30 -4.04
N SER A 106 -13.00 9.85 -5.27
CA SER A 106 -14.01 9.23 -6.12
C SER A 106 -14.48 7.87 -5.56
N THR A 107 -15.79 7.61 -5.65
CA THR A 107 -16.45 6.37 -5.18
C THR A 107 -16.72 5.34 -6.29
N GLU A 108 -16.03 5.43 -7.42
CA GLU A 108 -16.16 4.39 -8.45
C GLU A 108 -15.44 3.10 -8.05
N HIS A 109 -15.73 2.02 -8.79
CA HIS A 109 -15.19 0.69 -8.52
C HIS A 109 -13.74 0.54 -8.98
N PHE A 110 -12.81 0.97 -8.13
CA PHE A 110 -11.36 0.77 -8.31
C PHE A 110 -10.87 -0.46 -7.52
N ASN A 111 -9.64 -0.90 -7.72
CA ASN A 111 -9.02 -1.95 -6.91
C ASN A 111 -8.72 -1.41 -5.51
N SER A 112 -8.96 -2.23 -4.49
CA SER A 112 -8.35 -2.03 -3.17
C SER A 112 -6.87 -2.42 -3.28
N LEU A 113 -6.00 -1.59 -2.70
CA LEU A 113 -4.56 -1.73 -2.81
C LEU A 113 -3.90 -1.46 -1.47
N GLN A 114 -3.12 -2.43 -1.02
CA GLN A 114 -2.23 -2.28 0.13
C GLN A 114 -0.78 -2.47 -0.32
N ILE A 115 0.08 -1.50 -0.02
CA ILE A 115 1.52 -1.55 -0.24
C ILE A 115 2.21 -1.34 1.10
N LYS A 116 3.08 -2.26 1.47
CA LYS A 116 3.95 -2.17 2.65
C LYS A 116 5.39 -2.33 2.22
N ILE A 117 6.21 -1.33 2.52
CA ILE A 117 7.63 -1.27 2.17
C ILE A 117 8.45 -1.09 3.44
N GLU A 118 9.31 -2.06 3.70
CA GLU A 118 10.35 -1.99 4.72
C GLU A 118 11.71 -2.17 4.05
N LYS A 119 12.81 -1.89 4.77
CA LYS A 119 14.18 -1.89 4.24
C LYS A 119 14.54 -3.06 3.31
N LYS A 120 14.03 -4.26 3.58
CA LYS A 120 14.25 -5.47 2.76
C LYS A 120 12.95 -6.20 2.40
N TYR A 121 11.79 -5.66 2.75
CA TYR A 121 10.52 -6.36 2.60
C TYR A 121 9.53 -5.54 1.81
N LEU A 122 8.76 -6.24 1.00
CA LEU A 122 7.71 -5.67 0.18
C LEU A 122 6.50 -6.56 0.30
N THR A 123 5.35 -6.00 0.62
CA THR A 123 4.07 -6.69 0.47
C THR A 123 3.16 -5.82 -0.37
N ILE A 124 2.61 -6.41 -1.43
CA ILE A 124 1.58 -5.83 -2.28
C ILE A 124 0.37 -6.73 -2.15
N ARG A 125 -0.79 -6.17 -1.84
CA ARG A 125 -2.08 -6.86 -1.88
C ARG A 125 -3.03 -6.04 -2.71
N ILE A 126 -3.62 -6.66 -3.71
CA ILE A 126 -4.56 -6.05 -4.63
C ILE A 126 -5.84 -6.87 -4.58
N GLU A 127 -6.99 -6.21 -4.44
CA GLU A 127 -8.30 -6.85 -4.50
C GLU A 127 -9.21 -6.11 -5.47
N ASN A 128 -9.88 -6.87 -6.33
CA ASN A 128 -10.92 -6.34 -7.18
C ASN A 128 -12.26 -6.35 -6.43
N ILE A 129 -12.83 -5.15 -6.22
CA ILE A 129 -14.09 -4.92 -5.49
C ILE A 129 -15.26 -4.59 -6.44
N LYS A 130 -15.17 -4.96 -7.73
CA LYS A 130 -16.13 -4.56 -8.77
C LYS A 130 -17.59 -4.99 -8.55
N GLU A 131 -17.88 -5.90 -7.62
CA GLU A 131 -19.27 -6.23 -7.27
C GLU A 131 -19.47 -6.34 -5.76
N ALA A 132 -20.63 -5.86 -5.31
CA ALA A 132 -21.18 -6.06 -3.97
C ALA A 132 -21.56 -7.55 -3.80
N GLY A 133 -20.56 -8.43 -3.85
CA GLY A 133 -20.72 -9.86 -3.68
C GLY A 133 -20.18 -10.27 -2.34
N THR A 134 -21.08 -10.53 -1.39
CA THR A 134 -20.82 -11.29 -0.15
C THR A 134 -20.28 -12.71 -0.39
N ASN A 135 -20.00 -13.07 -1.65
CA ASN A 135 -19.46 -14.36 -2.05
C ASN A 135 -17.94 -14.27 -2.26
N LEU A 136 -17.19 -14.82 -1.30
CA LEU A 136 -15.73 -14.97 -1.36
C LEU A 136 -15.25 -15.74 -2.59
N ASP A 137 -16.09 -16.62 -3.17
CA ASP A 137 -15.74 -17.42 -4.34
C ASP A 137 -15.58 -16.59 -5.62
N ASN A 138 -16.13 -15.37 -5.63
CA ASN A 138 -16.08 -14.44 -6.77
C ASN A 138 -15.04 -13.33 -6.60
N LYS A 139 -14.31 -13.28 -5.48
CA LYS A 139 -13.29 -12.25 -5.27
C LYS A 139 -12.04 -12.58 -6.05
N ASN A 140 -11.57 -11.61 -6.85
CA ASN A 140 -10.27 -11.66 -7.50
C ASN A 140 -9.25 -10.90 -6.64
N TRP A 141 -8.15 -11.54 -6.27
CA TRP A 141 -7.08 -10.89 -5.52
C TRP A 141 -5.71 -11.46 -5.82
N LEU A 142 -4.70 -10.60 -5.61
CA LEU A 142 -3.28 -10.89 -5.81
C LEU A 142 -2.52 -10.43 -4.56
N ILE A 143 -1.73 -11.33 -3.99
CA ILE A 143 -0.78 -11.00 -2.91
C ILE A 143 0.60 -11.36 -3.38
N ILE A 144 1.51 -10.40 -3.32
CA ILE A 144 2.94 -10.60 -3.56
C ILE A 144 3.67 -10.18 -2.30
N SER A 145 4.49 -11.06 -1.74
CA SER A 145 5.27 -10.74 -0.56
C SER A 145 6.71 -11.17 -0.72
N PHE A 146 7.62 -10.28 -0.37
CA PHE A 146 9.03 -10.52 -0.13
C PHE A 146 9.25 -10.26 1.35
N ASN A 147 9.37 -11.31 2.16
CA ASN A 147 9.50 -11.18 3.61
C ASN A 147 10.55 -12.17 4.14
N ARG A 148 10.78 -12.18 5.47
CA ARG A 148 11.77 -13.08 6.09
C ARG A 148 11.42 -14.56 5.96
N ALA A 149 10.13 -14.89 5.97
CA ALA A 149 9.66 -16.26 6.03
C ALA A 149 9.68 -16.92 4.65
N CYS A 150 9.13 -16.25 3.64
CA CYS A 150 9.14 -16.71 2.26
C CYS A 150 8.81 -15.57 1.31
N ASN A 151 9.37 -15.65 0.11
CA ASN A 151 8.91 -14.84 -1.01
C ASN A 151 7.80 -15.63 -1.70
N TYR A 152 6.64 -15.03 -1.89
CA TYR A 152 5.53 -15.75 -2.51
C TYR A 152 4.58 -14.86 -3.28
N VAL A 153 3.86 -15.51 -4.18
CA VAL A 153 2.73 -14.97 -4.90
C VAL A 153 1.53 -15.86 -4.60
N GLN A 154 0.43 -15.26 -4.18
CA GLN A 154 -0.86 -15.92 -4.03
C GLN A 154 -1.88 -15.24 -4.92
N ILE A 155 -2.67 -16.05 -5.61
CA ILE A 155 -3.62 -15.59 -6.61
C ILE A 155 -4.92 -16.33 -6.41
N LYS A 156 -6.03 -15.60 -6.46
CA LYS A 156 -7.38 -16.16 -6.53
C LYS A 156 -8.11 -15.49 -7.66
N GLU A 157 -8.53 -16.29 -8.63
CA GLU A 157 -9.44 -15.88 -9.68
C GLU A 157 -10.88 -16.35 -9.35
N PRO A 158 -11.92 -15.66 -9.84
CA PRO A 158 -13.30 -16.06 -9.62
C PRO A 158 -13.53 -17.51 -10.08
N ALA A 159 -14.24 -18.29 -9.26
CA ALA A 159 -14.55 -19.71 -9.53
C ALA A 159 -13.34 -20.65 -9.75
N MET A 160 -12.09 -20.20 -9.53
CA MET A 160 -10.90 -21.05 -9.60
C MET A 160 -10.33 -21.32 -8.21
N PRO A 161 -9.69 -22.48 -7.97
CA PRO A 161 -8.92 -22.72 -6.76
C PRO A 161 -7.84 -21.64 -6.56
N GLN A 162 -7.54 -21.33 -5.31
CA GLN A 162 -6.42 -20.45 -4.98
C GLN A 162 -5.11 -21.12 -5.40
N LYS A 163 -4.16 -20.33 -5.89
CA LYS A 163 -2.80 -20.77 -6.24
C LYS A 163 -1.79 -20.06 -5.38
N ARG A 164 -0.70 -20.75 -4.99
CA ARG A 164 0.43 -20.16 -4.29
C ARG A 164 1.75 -20.66 -4.85
N PHE A 165 2.63 -19.72 -5.18
CA PHE A 165 3.99 -20.00 -5.64
C PHE A 165 4.99 -19.35 -4.68
N GLU A 166 6.01 -20.11 -4.25
CA GLU A 166 7.03 -19.64 -3.29
C GLU A 166 8.38 -19.32 -3.94
N SER A 167 8.41 -19.21 -5.27
CA SER A 167 9.60 -18.81 -6.03
C SER A 167 9.21 -17.77 -7.06
N ILE A 168 9.56 -16.50 -6.80
CA ILE A 168 9.31 -15.38 -7.70
C ILE A 168 10.54 -15.21 -8.60
N LYS A 169 10.37 -15.45 -9.89
CA LYS A 169 11.42 -15.26 -10.90
C LYS A 169 11.55 -13.80 -11.29
N SER A 170 10.43 -13.13 -11.56
CA SER A 170 10.46 -11.71 -11.92
C SER A 170 9.19 -10.98 -11.46
N LEU A 171 9.34 -9.69 -11.19
CA LEU A 171 8.24 -8.77 -10.89
C LEU A 171 8.54 -7.44 -11.58
N MET A 172 7.67 -7.02 -12.48
CA MET A 172 7.83 -5.82 -13.31
C MET A 172 6.58 -4.96 -13.25
N LEU A 173 6.78 -3.65 -13.35
CA LEU A 173 5.71 -2.67 -13.44
C LEU A 173 5.90 -1.87 -14.73
N ASP A 174 4.86 -1.82 -15.56
CA ASP A 174 4.77 -0.97 -16.74
C ASP A 174 3.48 -0.14 -16.66
N GLY A 175 3.62 1.15 -16.31
CA GLY A 175 2.47 1.98 -15.95
C GLY A 175 1.67 1.37 -14.80
N LEU A 176 0.43 0.98 -15.07
CA LEU A 176 -0.47 0.33 -14.12
C LEU A 176 -0.55 -1.20 -14.32
N LYS A 177 0.27 -1.77 -15.19
CA LYS A 177 0.34 -3.21 -15.41
C LYS A 177 1.45 -3.81 -14.55
N LEU A 178 1.08 -4.71 -13.64
CA LEU A 178 1.99 -5.48 -12.81
C LEU A 178 2.13 -6.89 -13.37
N SER A 179 3.33 -7.25 -13.82
CA SER A 179 3.65 -8.56 -14.38
C SER A 179 4.49 -9.36 -13.39
N VAL A 180 4.07 -10.57 -13.07
CA VAL A 180 4.79 -11.47 -12.17
C VAL A 180 5.03 -12.82 -12.83
N GLU A 181 6.26 -13.30 -12.71
CA GLU A 181 6.67 -14.62 -13.17
C GLU A 181 7.16 -15.43 -11.98
N CYS A 182 6.66 -16.64 -11.83
CA CYS A 182 7.00 -17.57 -10.77
C CYS A 182 7.64 -18.82 -11.35
N ASN A 183 8.54 -19.42 -10.58
CA ASN A 183 9.09 -20.75 -10.85
C ASN A 183 8.44 -21.79 -9.93
N GLY A 184 8.63 -23.06 -10.31
CA GLY A 184 8.20 -24.19 -9.50
C GLY A 184 6.70 -24.43 -9.58
N ARG A 185 6.21 -25.27 -8.66
CA ARG A 185 4.82 -25.72 -8.64
C ARG A 185 3.97 -24.87 -7.70
N ASP A 186 2.67 -24.86 -7.98
CA ASP A 186 1.67 -24.42 -7.02
C ASP A 186 1.72 -25.32 -5.77
N VAL A 187 1.94 -24.73 -4.60
CA VAL A 187 2.06 -25.48 -3.34
C VAL A 187 0.71 -26.01 -2.83
N TRP A 188 -0.40 -25.54 -3.40
CA TRP A 188 -1.74 -25.99 -3.06
C TRP A 188 -2.35 -26.96 -4.08
N ALA A 189 -1.64 -27.25 -5.17
CA ALA A 189 -2.08 -28.24 -6.12
C ALA A 189 -2.05 -29.66 -5.52
N GLN A 190 -3.09 -30.46 -5.79
CA GLN A 190 -3.11 -31.88 -5.45
C GLN A 190 -2.15 -32.67 -6.37
N GLU A 191 -1.62 -33.79 -5.86
CA GLU A 191 -0.62 -34.61 -6.56
C GLU A 191 -1.09 -34.98 -7.98
N ASN A 192 -0.21 -34.73 -8.96
CA ASN A 192 -0.33 -34.90 -10.43
C ASN A 192 -0.57 -33.66 -11.29
N ASN A 193 -0.61 -32.45 -10.75
CA ASN A 193 -0.48 -31.26 -11.60
C ASN A 193 0.99 -31.07 -12.02
N SER A 194 1.30 -31.48 -13.25
CA SER A 194 2.35 -30.80 -14.00
C SER A 194 1.89 -29.37 -14.24
N GLU A 195 2.68 -28.36 -13.90
CA GLU A 195 3.04 -27.33 -14.86
C GLU A 195 4.16 -26.41 -14.34
N GLU A 196 5.09 -26.15 -15.26
CA GLU A 196 6.33 -25.40 -15.07
C GLU A 196 6.05 -23.91 -14.95
N GLY A 197 6.29 -23.34 -13.76
CA GLY A 197 6.23 -21.90 -13.56
C GLY A 197 4.85 -21.29 -13.84
N TYR A 198 4.71 -20.00 -13.54
CA TYR A 198 3.45 -19.29 -13.74
C TYR A 198 3.70 -17.83 -14.05
N SER A 199 3.15 -17.33 -15.14
CA SER A 199 3.18 -15.91 -15.49
C SER A 199 1.79 -15.32 -15.34
N TYR A 200 1.70 -14.16 -14.69
CA TYR A 200 0.45 -13.47 -14.45
C TYR A 200 0.60 -11.97 -14.62
N ASP A 201 -0.36 -11.36 -15.29
CA ASP A 201 -0.46 -9.93 -15.51
C ASP A 201 -1.69 -9.37 -14.78
N TRP A 202 -1.48 -8.38 -13.92
CA TRP A 202 -2.53 -7.63 -13.25
C TRP A 202 -2.58 -6.19 -13.77
N ASN A 203 -3.71 -5.78 -14.34
CA ASN A 203 -3.96 -4.38 -14.67
C ASN A 203 -4.60 -3.70 -13.47
N LEU A 204 -3.85 -2.81 -12.80
CA LEU A 204 -4.32 -2.02 -11.67
C LEU A 204 -5.36 -1.02 -12.16
N ASP A 205 -6.58 -1.17 -11.66
CA ASP A 205 -7.66 -0.23 -11.87
C ASP A 205 -7.69 0.73 -10.68
N VAL A 206 -7.12 1.93 -10.80
CA VAL A 206 -6.98 2.89 -9.69
C VAL A 206 -7.40 4.27 -10.18
N GLN A 207 -7.90 5.11 -9.26
CA GLN A 207 -8.32 6.46 -9.63
C GLN A 207 -7.13 7.24 -10.22
N PRO A 208 -7.35 8.10 -11.23
CA PRO A 208 -6.28 8.86 -11.89
C PRO A 208 -5.42 9.67 -10.91
N GLU A 209 -6.02 10.25 -9.87
CA GLU A 209 -5.33 11.04 -8.84
C GLU A 209 -4.33 10.23 -8.01
N PHE A 210 -4.48 8.91 -7.92
CA PHE A 210 -3.53 8.04 -7.22
C PHE A 210 -2.49 7.41 -8.11
N LYS A 211 -2.61 7.54 -9.43
CA LYS A 211 -1.75 6.84 -10.39
C LYS A 211 -0.27 7.10 -10.12
N ASP A 212 0.12 8.36 -9.96
CA ASP A 212 1.54 8.72 -9.76
C ASP A 212 2.06 8.22 -8.41
N LEU A 213 1.26 8.32 -7.35
CA LEU A 213 1.60 7.79 -6.03
C LEU A 213 1.78 6.27 -6.09
N ILE A 214 0.79 5.55 -6.60
CA ILE A 214 0.77 4.09 -6.63
C ILE A 214 1.91 3.54 -7.48
N THR A 215 2.11 4.10 -8.68
CA THR A 215 3.21 3.68 -9.55
C THR A 215 4.58 3.99 -8.93
N GLY A 216 4.74 5.14 -8.27
CA GLY A 216 5.95 5.49 -7.54
C GLY A 216 6.25 4.54 -6.38
N LEU A 217 5.24 4.23 -5.55
CA LEU A 217 5.37 3.29 -4.43
C LEU A 217 5.73 1.88 -4.91
N LEU A 218 5.01 1.36 -5.91
CA LEU A 218 5.29 0.05 -6.49
C LEU A 218 6.69 -0.02 -7.10
N ASN A 219 7.11 1.02 -7.85
CA ASN A 219 8.45 1.08 -8.42
C ASN A 219 9.53 1.04 -7.33
N ILE A 220 9.42 1.87 -6.29
CA ILE A 220 10.37 1.88 -5.18
C ILE A 220 10.41 0.51 -4.49
N GLY A 221 9.23 -0.06 -4.22
CA GLY A 221 9.09 -1.38 -3.63
C GLY A 221 9.79 -2.45 -4.46
N ILE A 222 9.45 -2.59 -5.74
CA ILE A 222 10.01 -3.60 -6.66
C ILE A 222 11.52 -3.42 -6.82
N GLN A 223 12.01 -2.19 -6.97
CA GLN A 223 13.45 -1.93 -7.09
C GLN A 223 14.23 -2.35 -5.84
N SER A 224 13.63 -2.20 -4.65
CA SER A 224 14.26 -2.66 -3.39
C SER A 224 14.44 -4.19 -3.34
N GLN A 225 13.68 -4.94 -4.14
CA GLN A 225 13.70 -6.40 -4.21
C GLN A 225 14.54 -6.96 -5.36
N ARG A 226 15.13 -6.11 -6.22
CA ARG A 226 15.85 -6.57 -7.42
C ARG A 226 16.95 -7.60 -7.20
N ARG A 227 17.60 -7.55 -6.03
CA ARG A 227 18.66 -8.51 -5.65
C ARG A 227 18.11 -9.89 -5.25
N ASN A 228 16.81 -10.01 -4.98
CA ASN A 228 16.17 -11.25 -4.59
C ASN A 228 15.73 -12.11 -5.80
N TYR A 229 15.81 -11.58 -7.03
CA TYR A 229 15.44 -12.31 -8.26
C TYR A 229 16.61 -13.05 -8.93
N THR A 230 17.85 -12.68 -8.62
CA THR A 230 19.06 -13.16 -9.31
C THR A 230 19.80 -14.25 -8.52
N GLY A 231 19.08 -15.00 -7.68
CA GLY A 231 19.61 -16.09 -6.85
C GLY A 231 19.38 -17.45 -7.46
#